data_AF-A0A2V7WNW1-F1
#
_entry.id   AF-A0A2V7WNW1-F1
#
_cell.length_a   1.000
_cell.length_b   1.000
_cell.length_c   1.000
_cell.angle_alpha   90.00
_cell.angle_beta   90.00
_cell.angle_gamma   90.00
#
_symmetry.space_group_name_H-M   'P 1'
#
loop_
_entity.id
_entity.type
_entity.pdbx_description
1 polymer ?
#
loop_
_entity_poly.entity_id
_entity_poly.type
_entity_poly.pdbx_seq_one_letter_code
_entity_poly.pdbx_strand_id
1 'polypeptide(L)' 'MVNLELSERALQPAPIRDDANWYAIWTRSHSEQLVADQLIGKGLDVFLPKMSIWSRRGGVRHVIQVPMFSGYVFLH' A
#
# COMPACT_ATOMS: atom_id res chain seq x y z
N MET A 1 -45.84 -13.29 -30.17
CA MET A 1 -45.58 -12.06 -29.40
C MET A 1 -44.78 -12.47 -28.18
N VAL A 2 -43.45 -12.41 -28.25
CA VAL A 2 -42.53 -12.90 -27.22
C VAL A 2 -41.86 -11.68 -26.61
N ASN A 3 -41.97 -11.54 -25.28
CA ASN A 3 -41.54 -10.37 -24.52
C ASN A 3 -40.05 -10.08 -24.69
N LEU A 4 -39.73 -8.88 -25.17
CA LEU A 4 -38.39 -8.35 -25.35
C LEU A 4 -37.90 -7.65 -24.06
N GLU A 5 -38.03 -8.31 -22.90
CA GLU A 5 -37.70 -7.74 -21.57
C GLU A 5 -36.83 -8.70 -20.74
N LEU A 6 -36.05 -9.56 -21.41
CA LEU A 6 -35.23 -10.58 -20.72
C LEU A 6 -33.73 -10.54 -21.08
N SER A 7 -33.27 -9.59 -21.90
CA SER A 7 -31.86 -9.57 -22.36
C SER A 7 -30.93 -8.57 -21.65
N GLU A 8 -31.44 -7.66 -20.81
CA GLU A 8 -30.61 -6.60 -20.22
C GLU A 8 -30.01 -6.93 -18.84
N ARG A 9 -30.30 -8.09 -18.25
CA ARG A 9 -29.84 -8.43 -16.89
C ARG A 9 -28.48 -9.12 -16.78
N ALA A 10 -27.80 -9.41 -17.89
CA ALA A 10 -26.58 -10.24 -17.88
C ALA A 10 -25.26 -9.46 -18.08
N LEU A 11 -25.26 -8.13 -17.96
CA LEU A 11 -24.02 -7.34 -18.07
C LEU A 11 -23.79 -6.39 -16.89
N GLN A 12 -24.13 -6.83 -15.67
CA GLN A 12 -23.56 -6.21 -14.48
C GLN A 12 -22.21 -6.91 -14.27
N PRO A 13 -21.04 -6.25 -14.42
CA PRO A 13 -19.81 -6.84 -13.91
C PRO A 13 -20.08 -7.15 -12.44
N ALA A 14 -19.85 -8.39 -12.03
CA ALA A 14 -19.88 -8.73 -10.61
C ALA A 14 -19.10 -7.64 -9.88
N PRO A 15 -19.64 -7.06 -8.77
CA PRO A 15 -18.96 -5.95 -8.11
C PRO A 15 -17.53 -6.38 -7.89
N ILE A 16 -16.57 -5.60 -8.42
CA ILE A 16 -15.15 -5.85 -8.24
C ILE A 16 -14.94 -5.72 -6.74
N ARG A 17 -14.99 -6.86 -6.07
CA ARG A 17 -14.73 -6.98 -4.66
C ARG A 17 -13.23 -7.07 -4.54
N ASP A 18 -12.59 -5.90 -4.51
CA ASP A 18 -11.30 -5.76 -3.85
C ASP A 18 -11.56 -5.95 -2.36
N ASP A 19 -11.77 -7.20 -1.93
CA ASP A 19 -11.99 -7.58 -0.53
C ASP A 19 -10.71 -7.40 0.31
N ALA A 20 -9.63 -6.90 -0.31
CA ALA A 20 -8.37 -6.56 0.33
C ALA A 20 -8.53 -5.23 1.11
N ASN A 21 -8.92 -5.36 2.38
CA ASN A 21 -8.94 -4.24 3.30
C ASN A 21 -7.51 -3.77 3.57
N TRP A 22 -7.21 -2.53 3.23
CA TRP A 22 -5.93 -1.92 3.55
C TRP A 22 -5.90 -1.41 4.99
N TYR A 23 -4.81 -1.69 5.68
CA TYR A 23 -4.54 -1.23 7.04
C TYR A 23 -3.27 -0.40 7.07
N ALA A 24 -3.29 0.66 7.89
CA ALA A 24 -2.10 1.43 8.23
C ALA A 24 -1.66 1.07 9.66
N ILE A 25 -0.46 0.50 9.78
CA ILE A 25 0.19 0.23 11.06
C ILE A 25 1.03 1.44 11.44
N TRP A 26 0.77 1.98 12.63
CA TRP A 26 1.66 2.96 13.25
C TRP A 26 2.88 2.25 13.84
N THR A 27 4.08 2.75 13.53
CA THR A 27 5.35 2.25 14.05
C THR A 27 6.01 3.29 14.95
N ARG A 28 6.91 2.83 15.83
CA ARG A 28 7.84 3.75 16.50
C ARG A 28 8.78 4.40 15.48
N SER A 29 9.32 5.57 15.84
CA SER A 29 10.19 6.36 14.97
C SER A 29 11.34 5.52 14.39
N HIS A 30 11.56 5.62 13.08
CA HIS A 30 12.66 4.97 12.34
C HIS A 30 12.64 3.42 12.39
N SER A 31 11.50 2.82 12.74
CA SER A 31 11.31 1.37 12.81
C SER A 31 10.53 0.79 11.62
N GLU A 32 10.16 1.63 10.64
CA GLU A 32 9.29 1.28 9.51
C GLU A 32 9.85 0.10 8.71
N GLN A 33 11.15 0.13 8.40
CA GLN A 33 11.80 -0.96 7.65
C GLN A 33 11.78 -2.26 8.43
N LEU A 34 12.17 -2.22 9.71
CA LEU A 34 12.21 -3.40 10.57
C LEU A 34 10.81 -4.04 10.69
N VAL A 35 9.78 -3.23 10.87
CA VAL A 35 8.39 -3.70 10.97
C VAL A 35 7.95 -4.31 9.64
N ALA A 36 8.24 -3.64 8.51
CA ALA A 36 7.90 -4.16 7.19
C ALA A 36 8.56 -5.53 6.94
N ASP A 37 9.87 -5.67 7.23
CA ASP A 37 10.60 -6.92 7.05
C ASP A 37 10.02 -8.06 7.92
N GLN A 38 9.63 -7.75 9.16
CA GLN A 38 8.99 -8.73 10.04
C GLN A 38 7.61 -9.16 9.55
N LEU A 39 6.82 -8.25 8.98
CA LEU A 39 5.49 -8.54 8.45
C LEU A 39 5.58 -9.35 7.15
N ILE A 40 6.52 -9.01 6.26
CA ILE A 40 6.83 -9.80 5.05
C ILE A 40 7.29 -11.20 5.45
N GLY A 41 8.15 -11.32 6.46
CA GLY A 41 8.59 -12.62 7.00
C GLY A 41 7.46 -13.47 7.58
N LYS A 42 6.30 -12.87 7.92
CA LYS A 42 5.07 -13.55 8.34
C LYS A 42 4.15 -13.91 7.17
N GLY A 43 4.52 -13.57 5.93
CA GLY A 43 3.72 -13.83 4.73
C GLY A 43 2.59 -12.82 4.50
N LEU A 44 2.68 -11.62 5.07
CA LEU A 44 1.73 -10.54 4.82
C LEU A 44 2.19 -9.70 3.61
N ASP A 45 1.24 -9.24 2.82
CA ASP A 45 1.52 -8.34 1.71
C ASP A 45 1.65 -6.91 2.22
N VAL A 46 2.89 -6.43 2.26
CA VAL A 46 3.27 -5.17 2.89
C VAL A 46 3.72 -4.16 1.87
N PHE A 47 3.30 -2.92 2.08
CA PHE A 47 3.70 -1.76 1.31
C PHE A 47 4.33 -0.69 2.21
N LEU A 48 5.61 -0.39 1.94
CA LEU A 48 6.36 0.70 2.58
C LEU A 48 6.87 1.67 1.51
N PRO A 49 6.09 2.72 1.16
CA PRO A 49 6.49 3.67 0.15
C PRO A 49 7.66 4.54 0.62
N LYS A 50 8.68 4.66 -0.23
CA LYS A 50 9.87 5.49 0.00
C LYS A 50 10.10 6.45 -1.15
N MET A 51 10.69 7.59 -0.82
CA MET A 51 11.10 8.60 -1.80
C MET A 51 12.55 9.01 -1.60
N SER A 52 13.17 9.42 -2.71
CA SER A 52 14.53 9.98 -2.73
C SER A 52 14.48 11.45 -2.37
N ILE A 53 15.26 11.87 -1.38
CA ILE A 53 15.45 13.30 -1.06
C ILE A 53 16.93 13.66 -0.99
N TRP A 54 17.26 14.92 -1.30
CA TRP A 54 18.59 15.46 -1.04
C TRP A 54 18.72 15.82 0.45
N SER A 55 19.76 15.29 1.09
CA SER A 55 20.14 15.61 2.46
C SER A 55 21.58 16.13 2.50
N ARG A 56 21.92 16.89 3.55
CA ARG A 56 23.28 17.39 3.78
C ARG A 56 23.80 16.94 5.13
N ARG A 57 24.91 16.20 5.15
CA ARG A 57 25.59 15.75 6.37
C ARG A 57 27.07 16.09 6.25
N GLY A 58 27.63 16.78 7.26
CA GLY A 58 29.02 17.24 7.21
C GLY A 58 29.33 18.17 6.03
N GLY A 59 28.35 18.94 5.55
CA GLY A 59 28.51 19.82 4.38
C GLY A 59 28.34 19.15 3.02
N VAL A 60 28.36 17.81 2.95
CA VAL A 60 28.23 17.05 1.70
C VAL A 60 26.76 16.72 1.41
N ARG A 61 26.30 17.02 0.18
CA ARG A 61 24.97 16.63 -0.30
C ARG A 61 24.98 15.17 -0.73
N HIS A 62 23.97 14.43 -0.30
CA HIS A 62 23.78 13.02 -0.64
C HIS A 62 22.28 12.74 -0.80
N VAL A 63 21.95 11.80 -1.68
CA VAL A 63 20.56 11.32 -1.83
C VAL A 63 20.30 10.25 -0.77
N ILE A 64 19.20 10.39 -0.04
CA ILE A 64 18.73 9.38 0.92
C ILE A 64 17.34 8.91 0.55
N GLN A 65 17.02 7.67 0.94
CA GLN A 65 15.66 7.15 0.90
C GLN A 65 14.99 7.43 2.25
N VAL A 66 13.82 8.08 2.22
CA VAL A 66 12.99 8.29 3.40
C VAL A 66 11.60 7.72 3.18
N PRO A 67 10.89 7.27 4.23
CA PRO A 67 9.48 6.92 4.11
C PRO A 67 8.68 8.11 3.59
N MET A 68 7.76 7.87 2.65
CA MET A 68 6.81 8.91 2.21
C MET A 68 5.84 9.27 3.33
N PHE A 69 5.47 8.28 4.15
CA PHE A 69 4.62 8.42 5.33
C PHE A 69 5.39 7.94 6.56
N SER A 70 6.12 8.86 7.19
CA SER A 70 6.92 8.56 8.39
C SER A 70 6.05 7.96 9.50
N GLY A 71 6.55 6.89 10.13
CA GLY A 71 5.84 6.17 11.19
C GLY A 71 4.72 5.25 10.72
N TYR A 72 4.58 4.98 9.43
CA TYR A 72 3.53 4.12 8.89
C TYR A 72 4.06 3.03 7.96
N VAL A 73 3.43 1.85 8.07
CA VAL A 73 3.55 0.72 7.15
C VAL A 73 2.14 0.30 6.73
N PHE A 74 1.93 0.01 5.46
CA PHE A 74 0.64 -0.40 4.92
C PHE A 74 0.63 -1.90 4.62
N LEU A 75 -0.53 -2.55 4.77
CA LEU A 75 -0.71 -3.96 4.37
C LEU A 75 -2.15 -4.23 3.97
N HIS A 76 -2.36 -5.30 3.20
CA HIS A 76 -3.65 -5.87 2.86
C HIS A 76 -3.57 -7.40 2.82
#